data_AF-A0A847GHC6-F1
#
_entry.id   AF-A0A847GHC6-F1
#
_cell.length_a   1.000
_cell.length_b   1.000
_cell.length_c   1.000
_cell.angle_alpha   90.00
_cell.angle_beta   90.00
_cell.angle_gamma   90.00
#
_symmetry.space_group_name_H-M   'P 1'
#
loop_
_entity.id
_entity.type
_entity.pdbx_description
1 polymer ?
#
loop_
_entity_poly.entity_id
_entity_poly.type
_entity_poly.pdbx_seq_one_letter_code
_entity_poly.pdbx_strand_id
1 'polypeptide(L)'
;MDFGYLTPLVERAVEEPFLYLGYAVLLSAILYIARDYVFPIINFAVENGIYMVIMHTLVHFVTALAAWFKFNSSMALARQEGVGPEPVDWTTPLLRFWEQDHYDPRWLLYMEIVFAGAIVLLVTRYRSISVGGKPPVRFDAEGNRLKEKKAVPAFFTRIKKRLSTQDNRPGQFRSPSRPRKK
;
A
#
# COMPACT_ATOMS: atom_id res chain seq x y z
N MET A 1 -6.44 -0.90 -25.98
CA MET A 1 -5.04 -1.07 -25.56
C MET A 1 -4.44 -2.10 -26.46
N ASP A 2 -3.45 -1.72 -27.27
CA ASP A 2 -2.75 -2.65 -28.14
C ASP A 2 -1.63 -3.31 -27.32
N PHE A 3 -1.72 -4.61 -27.09
CA PHE A 3 -0.72 -5.37 -26.33
C PHE A 3 0.41 -5.89 -27.23
N GLY A 4 0.54 -5.36 -28.45
CA GLY A 4 1.59 -5.75 -29.41
C GLY A 4 3.03 -5.55 -28.94
N TYR A 5 3.27 -4.86 -27.82
CA TYR A 5 4.60 -4.79 -27.19
C TYR A 5 4.86 -5.93 -26.19
N LEU A 6 3.82 -6.63 -25.74
CA LEU A 6 3.94 -7.78 -24.83
C LEU A 6 4.06 -9.11 -25.58
N THR A 7 3.63 -9.17 -26.84
CA THR A 7 3.73 -10.38 -27.68
C THR A 7 5.13 -11.01 -27.68
N PRO A 8 6.26 -10.28 -27.86
CA PRO A 8 7.58 -10.91 -27.81
C PRO A 8 7.95 -11.41 -26.41
N LEU A 9 7.44 -10.79 -25.35
CA LEU A 9 7.68 -11.25 -23.97
C LEU A 9 6.89 -12.53 -23.66
N VAL A 10 5.66 -12.62 -24.15
CA VAL A 10 4.79 -13.79 -23.96
C VAL A 10 5.31 -14.97 -24.76
N GLU A 11 5.70 -14.75 -26.02
CA GLU A 11 6.27 -15.80 -26.87
C GLU A 11 7.53 -16.40 -26.24
N ARG A 12 8.44 -15.55 -25.75
CA ARG A 12 9.66 -15.99 -25.07
C ARG A 12 9.40 -16.67 -23.72
N ALA A 13 8.34 -16.28 -23.01
CA ALA A 13 7.93 -16.93 -21.76
C ALA A 13 7.39 -18.36 -21.97
N VAL A 14 6.81 -18.64 -23.15
CA VAL A 14 6.34 -19.98 -23.52
C VAL A 14 7.50 -20.88 -23.94
N GLU A 15 8.53 -20.32 -24.59
CA GLU A 15 9.71 -21.08 -25.04
C GLU A 15 10.60 -21.53 -23.87
N GLU A 16 10.80 -20.68 -22.85
CA GLU A 16 11.71 -20.96 -21.73
C GLU A 16 11.00 -20.89 -20.35
N PRO A 17 9.99 -21.75 -20.09
CA PRO A 17 9.14 -21.61 -18.91
C PRO A 17 9.91 -21.75 -17.59
N PHE A 18 10.98 -22.56 -17.57
CA PHE A 18 11.81 -22.77 -16.37
C PHE A 18 12.61 -21.53 -15.96
N LEU A 19 13.07 -20.73 -16.91
CA LEU A 19 13.83 -19.51 -16.65
C LEU A 19 12.92 -18.44 -16.04
N TYR A 20 11.73 -18.24 -16.60
CA TYR A 20 10.71 -17.34 -16.05
C TYR A 20 10.18 -17.81 -14.71
N LEU A 21 9.99 -19.12 -14.52
CA LEU A 21 9.67 -19.70 -13.21
C LEU A 21 10.77 -19.38 -12.18
N GLY A 22 12.04 -19.53 -12.57
CA GLY A 22 13.19 -19.18 -11.74
C GLY A 22 13.18 -17.71 -11.34
N TYR A 23 12.97 -16.79 -12.29
CA TYR A 23 12.81 -15.37 -12.01
C TYR A 23 11.63 -15.06 -11.10
N ALA A 24 10.48 -15.69 -11.33
CA ALA A 24 9.29 -15.49 -10.50
C ALA A 24 9.51 -15.95 -9.05
N VAL A 25 10.18 -17.09 -8.84
CA VAL A 25 10.54 -17.59 -7.50
C VAL A 25 11.56 -16.66 -6.83
N LEU A 26 12.58 -16.23 -7.56
CA LEU A 26 13.59 -15.30 -7.05
C LEU A 26 12.98 -13.95 -6.65
N LEU A 27 12.15 -13.37 -7.52
CA LEU A 27 11.43 -12.13 -7.25
C LEU A 27 10.51 -12.28 -6.05
N SER A 28 9.78 -13.40 -5.96
CA SER A 28 8.91 -13.70 -4.82
C SER A 28 9.70 -13.83 -3.51
N ALA A 29 10.89 -14.45 -3.54
CA ALA A 29 11.76 -14.54 -2.38
C ALA A 29 12.30 -13.17 -1.95
N ILE A 30 12.71 -12.33 -2.91
CA ILE A 30 13.14 -10.94 -2.65
C ILE A 30 11.99 -10.13 -2.04
N LEU A 31 10.78 -10.20 -2.63
CA LEU A 31 9.59 -9.52 -2.10
C LEU A 31 9.20 -10.05 -0.73
N TYR A 32 9.37 -11.34 -0.46
CA TYR A 32 9.11 -11.92 0.86
C TYR A 32 10.06 -11.39 1.93
N ILE A 33 11.36 -11.27 1.61
CA ILE A 33 12.36 -10.71 2.53
C ILE A 33 12.14 -9.20 2.69
N ALA A 34 11.87 -8.50 1.60
CA ALA A 34 11.66 -7.06 1.58
C ALA A 34 10.25 -6.66 2.03
N ARG A 35 9.37 -7.61 2.40
CA ARG A 35 7.96 -7.34 2.69
C ARG A 35 7.77 -6.25 3.73
N ASP A 36 8.61 -6.24 4.77
CA ASP A 36 8.50 -5.28 5.87
C ASP A 36 8.81 -3.84 5.42
N TYR A 37 9.51 -3.67 4.29
CA TYR A 37 9.80 -2.39 3.64
C TYR A 37 8.86 -2.08 2.47
N VAL A 38 8.47 -3.09 1.69
CA VAL A 38 7.62 -2.92 0.50
C VAL A 38 6.19 -2.59 0.88
N PHE A 39 5.61 -3.28 1.87
CA PHE A 39 4.23 -3.02 2.33
C PHE A 39 3.99 -1.57 2.76
N PRO A 40 4.83 -0.92 3.59
CA PRO A 40 4.60 0.48 3.96
C PRO A 40 4.73 1.43 2.76
N ILE A 41 5.62 1.14 1.79
CA ILE A 41 5.75 1.93 0.56
C ILE A 41 4.49 1.80 -0.30
N ILE A 42 3.98 0.59 -0.51
CA ILE A 42 2.74 0.37 -1.27
C ILE A 42 1.58 1.08 -0.58
N ASN A 43 1.43 0.93 0.74
CA ASN A 43 0.38 1.61 1.48
C ASN A 43 0.52 3.14 1.41
N PHE A 44 1.75 3.66 1.36
CA PHE A 44 2.03 5.09 1.15
C PHE A 44 1.63 5.56 -0.25
N ALA A 45 1.96 4.79 -1.28
CA ALA A 45 1.58 5.11 -2.65
C ALA A 45 0.05 5.08 -2.84
N VAL A 46 -0.62 4.05 -2.30
CA VAL A 46 -2.09 3.91 -2.37
C VAL A 46 -2.78 5.05 -1.63
N GLU A 47 -2.35 5.37 -0.41
CA GLU A 47 -2.90 6.47 0.38
C GLU A 47 -2.75 7.82 -0.34
N ASN A 48 -1.54 8.13 -0.85
CA ASN A 48 -1.34 9.34 -1.65
C ASN A 48 -2.19 9.33 -2.93
N GLY A 49 -2.31 8.19 -3.61
CA GLY A 49 -3.16 8.05 -4.79
C GLY A 49 -4.62 8.40 -4.51
N ILE A 50 -5.18 7.89 -3.39
CA ILE A 50 -6.55 8.22 -2.96
C ILE A 50 -6.67 9.73 -2.70
N TYR A 51 -5.73 10.35 -1.98
CA TYR A 51 -5.76 11.78 -1.72
C TYR A 51 -5.63 12.64 -2.99
N MET A 52 -4.81 12.21 -3.97
CA MET A 52 -4.71 12.88 -5.26
C MET A 52 -6.04 12.84 -6.02
N VAL A 53 -6.72 11.68 -6.04
CA VAL A 53 -8.03 11.56 -6.71
C VAL A 53 -9.07 12.46 -6.03
N ILE A 54 -9.13 12.46 -4.69
CA ILE A 54 -10.04 13.34 -3.94
C ILE A 54 -9.75 14.81 -4.22
N MET A 55 -8.49 15.24 -4.11
CA MET A 55 -8.09 16.63 -4.36
C MET A 55 -8.41 17.05 -5.78
N HIS A 56 -8.09 16.23 -6.78
CA HIS A 56 -8.39 16.49 -8.19
C HIS A 56 -9.90 16.67 -8.41
N THR A 57 -10.70 15.79 -7.82
CA THR A 57 -12.17 15.85 -7.93
C THR A 57 -12.72 17.12 -7.28
N LEU A 58 -12.17 17.54 -6.15
CA LEU A 58 -12.53 18.78 -5.48
C LEU A 58 -12.14 20.01 -6.30
N VAL A 59 -10.92 20.05 -6.84
CA VAL A 59 -10.47 21.15 -7.71
C VAL A 59 -11.38 21.24 -8.92
N HIS A 60 -11.65 20.11 -9.61
CA HIS A 60 -12.57 20.07 -10.74
C HIS A 60 -13.97 20.59 -10.39
N PHE A 61 -14.49 20.24 -9.22
CA PHE A 61 -15.80 20.71 -8.80
C PHE A 61 -15.82 22.21 -8.50
N VAL A 62 -14.79 22.71 -7.82
CA VAL A 62 -14.64 24.14 -7.50
C VAL A 62 -14.46 24.98 -8.78
N THR A 63 -13.68 24.49 -9.74
CA THR A 63 -13.43 25.20 -11.00
C THR A 63 -14.67 25.22 -11.87
N ALA A 64 -15.41 24.10 -11.95
CA ALA A 64 -16.71 24.04 -12.62
C ALA A 64 -17.73 25.01 -11.99
N LEU A 65 -17.78 25.07 -10.65
CA LEU A 65 -18.66 25.99 -9.94
C LEU A 65 -18.28 27.46 -10.19
N ALA A 66 -16.98 27.77 -10.19
CA ALA A 66 -16.48 29.11 -10.47
C ALA A 66 -16.76 29.53 -11.93
N ALA A 67 -16.59 28.61 -12.87
CA ALA A 67 -16.92 28.82 -14.28
C ALA A 67 -18.42 29.09 -14.46
N TRP A 68 -19.27 28.28 -13.81
CA TRP A 68 -20.72 28.47 -13.80
C TRP A 68 -21.13 29.82 -13.21
N PHE A 69 -20.53 30.22 -12.08
CA PHE A 69 -20.80 31.52 -11.47
C PHE A 69 -20.40 32.67 -12.40
N LYS A 70 -19.19 32.60 -12.99
CA LYS A 70 -18.70 33.60 -13.95
C LYS A 70 -19.65 33.73 -15.14
N PHE A 71 -20.08 32.61 -15.73
CA PHE A 71 -21.03 32.59 -16.85
C PHE A 71 -22.38 33.24 -16.51
N ASN A 72 -22.95 32.95 -15.34
CA ASN A 72 -24.20 33.59 -14.93
C ASN A 72 -24.05 35.10 -14.68
N SER A 73 -22.92 35.50 -14.08
CA SER A 73 -22.64 36.91 -13.83
C SER A 73 -22.40 37.70 -15.13
N SER A 74 -21.71 37.10 -16.12
CA SER A 74 -21.45 37.74 -17.41
C SER A 74 -22.73 37.86 -18.24
N MET A 75 -23.64 36.88 -18.18
CA MET A 75 -24.94 36.98 -18.86
C MET A 75 -25.80 38.15 -18.35
N ALA A 76 -25.76 38.43 -17.04
CA ALA A 76 -26.50 39.55 -16.48
C ALA A 76 -25.99 40.90 -17.02
N LEU A 77 -24.67 41.03 -17.16
CA LEU A 77 -24.01 42.23 -17.67
C LEU A 77 -24.18 42.39 -19.18
N ALA A 78 -24.02 41.30 -19.94
CA ALA A 78 -24.22 41.23 -21.39
C ALA A 78 -25.60 41.73 -21.83
N ARG A 79 -26.65 41.43 -21.04
CA ARG A 79 -28.01 41.95 -21.30
C ARG A 79 -28.13 43.46 -21.14
N GLN A 80 -27.33 44.07 -20.26
CA GLN A 80 -27.36 45.52 -20.02
C GLN A 80 -26.58 46.27 -21.11
N GLU A 81 -25.46 45.71 -21.56
CA GLU A 81 -24.55 46.36 -22.51
C GLU A 81 -24.82 46.00 -23.98
N GLY A 82 -25.70 45.03 -24.25
CA GLY A 82 -26.03 44.59 -25.62
C GLY A 82 -24.91 43.80 -26.30
N VAL A 83 -23.87 43.41 -25.55
CA VAL A 83 -22.76 42.58 -26.03
C VAL A 83 -23.11 41.10 -25.82
N GLY A 84 -22.67 40.22 -26.72
CA GLY A 84 -22.84 38.77 -26.56
C GLY A 84 -22.09 38.22 -25.34
N PRO A 85 -22.56 37.12 -24.73
CA PRO A 85 -21.90 36.53 -23.57
C PRO A 85 -20.50 36.00 -23.95
N GLU A 86 -19.48 36.38 -23.17
CA GLU A 86 -18.14 35.79 -23.31
C GLU A 86 -18.16 34.30 -22.91
N PRO A 87 -17.61 33.39 -23.74
CA PRO A 87 -17.45 32.00 -23.36
C PRO A 87 -16.45 31.87 -22.21
N VAL A 88 -16.81 31.10 -21.19
CA VAL A 88 -15.93 30.78 -20.06
C VAL A 88 -15.49 29.33 -20.20
N ASP A 89 -14.35 29.12 -20.86
CA ASP A 89 -13.84 27.79 -21.21
C ASP A 89 -12.90 27.22 -20.14
N TRP A 90 -13.19 27.49 -18.87
CA TRP A 90 -12.38 26.94 -17.77
C TRP A 90 -12.66 25.45 -17.64
N THR A 91 -11.65 24.64 -17.96
CA THR A 91 -11.80 23.19 -17.99
C THR A 91 -10.67 22.49 -17.25
N THR A 92 -11.05 21.45 -16.52
CA THR A 92 -10.14 20.54 -15.81
C THR A 92 -10.45 19.12 -16.26
N PRO A 93 -9.51 18.38 -16.87
CA PRO A 93 -9.78 17.02 -17.35
C PRO A 93 -10.04 16.07 -16.18
N LEU A 94 -11.17 15.36 -16.21
CA LEU A 94 -11.56 14.46 -15.12
C LEU A 94 -10.79 13.12 -15.13
N LEU A 95 -10.45 12.64 -16.34
CA LEU A 95 -9.81 11.33 -16.54
C LEU A 95 -8.34 11.42 -16.98
N ARG A 96 -7.92 12.54 -17.56
CA ARG A 96 -6.57 12.74 -18.11
C ARG A 96 -5.76 13.63 -17.19
N PHE A 97 -5.26 13.03 -16.11
CA PHE A 97 -4.49 13.75 -15.09
C PHE A 97 -3.24 14.37 -15.70
N TRP A 98 -3.05 15.67 -15.46
CA TRP A 98 -1.83 16.43 -15.77
C TRP A 98 -1.41 16.47 -17.25
N GLU A 99 -2.31 16.13 -18.17
CA GLU A 99 -2.09 16.36 -19.60
C GLU A 99 -2.29 17.85 -19.89
N GLN A 100 -1.18 18.57 -20.08
CA GLN A 100 -1.14 20.03 -20.13
C GLN A 100 -2.06 20.63 -21.21
N ASP A 101 -2.28 19.90 -22.29
CA ASP A 101 -3.07 20.32 -23.45
C ASP A 101 -4.57 20.45 -23.13
N HIS A 102 -5.03 19.88 -22.02
CA HIS A 102 -6.43 19.91 -21.60
C HIS A 102 -6.72 20.90 -20.46
N TYR A 103 -5.71 21.63 -19.99
CA TYR A 103 -5.88 22.66 -18.96
C TYR A 103 -5.98 24.03 -19.61
N ASP A 104 -7.19 24.58 -19.62
CA ASP A 104 -7.44 25.98 -19.93
C ASP A 104 -8.15 26.64 -18.73
N PRO A 105 -7.55 27.63 -18.05
CA PRO A 105 -6.19 28.16 -18.21
C PRO A 105 -5.08 27.35 -17.52
N ARG A 106 -3.85 27.43 -18.04
CA ARG A 106 -2.67 26.68 -17.57
C ARG A 106 -2.30 26.87 -16.08
N TRP A 107 -2.72 27.97 -15.46
CA TRP A 107 -2.42 28.21 -14.04
C TRP A 107 -3.12 27.22 -13.11
N LEU A 108 -4.26 26.63 -13.52
CA LEU A 108 -4.93 25.58 -12.75
C LEU A 108 -4.02 24.37 -12.55
N LEU A 109 -3.28 23.97 -13.58
CA LEU A 109 -2.35 22.85 -13.49
C LEU A 109 -1.27 23.11 -12.43
N TYR A 110 -0.68 24.31 -12.41
CA TYR A 110 0.32 24.66 -11.41
C TYR A 110 -0.27 24.66 -9.98
N MET A 111 -1.52 25.12 -9.84
CA MET A 111 -2.22 25.09 -8.56
C MET A 111 -2.48 23.64 -8.10
N GLU A 112 -2.92 22.75 -8.99
CA GLU A 112 -3.07 21.32 -8.68
C GLU A 112 -1.73 20.67 -8.29
N ILE A 113 -0.63 20.99 -8.98
CA ILE A 113 0.72 20.51 -8.65
C ILE A 113 1.14 20.98 -7.25
N VAL A 114 0.84 22.23 -6.88
CA VAL A 114 1.13 22.76 -5.54
C VAL A 114 0.33 22.02 -4.47
N PHE A 115 -0.98 21.77 -4.70
CA PHE A 115 -1.79 20.98 -3.76
C PHE A 115 -1.34 19.53 -3.68
N ALA A 116 -0.96 18.91 -4.79
CA ALA A 116 -0.38 17.59 -4.83
C ALA A 116 0.90 17.52 -3.97
N GLY A 117 1.81 18.48 -4.14
CA GLY A 117 3.02 18.58 -3.32
C GLY A 117 2.73 18.79 -1.83
N ALA A 118 1.74 19.63 -1.51
CA ALA A 118 1.31 19.84 -0.13
C ALA A 118 0.73 18.57 0.50
N ILE A 119 -0.07 17.79 -0.23
CA ILE A 119 -0.60 16.50 0.24
C ILE A 119 0.55 15.54 0.53
N VAL A 120 1.50 15.37 -0.39
CA VAL A 120 2.66 14.49 -0.17
C VAL A 120 3.43 14.92 1.06
N LEU A 121 3.69 16.23 1.21
CA LEU A 121 4.40 16.77 2.38
C LEU A 121 3.63 16.52 3.68
N LEU A 122 2.31 16.73 3.69
CA LEU A 122 1.45 16.48 4.85
C LEU A 122 1.44 15.00 5.21
N VAL A 123 1.23 14.11 4.23
CA VAL A 123 1.23 12.66 4.47
C VAL A 123 2.60 12.23 4.99
N THR A 124 3.72 12.67 4.39
CA THR A 124 5.06 12.35 4.88
C THR A 124 5.33 12.92 6.29
N ARG A 125 4.81 14.10 6.62
CA ARG A 125 5.05 14.76 7.91
C ARG A 125 4.21 14.20 9.06
N TYR A 126 2.95 13.84 8.80
CA TYR A 126 2.01 13.37 9.81
C TYR A 126 1.96 11.85 9.92
N ARG A 127 2.28 11.14 8.84
CA ARG A 127 2.44 9.70 8.90
C ARG A 127 3.78 9.39 9.56
N SER A 128 3.75 9.07 10.84
CA SER A 128 4.90 8.42 11.46
C SER A 128 5.10 7.08 10.75
N ILE A 129 6.17 6.94 9.98
CA ILE A 129 6.57 5.65 9.41
C ILE A 129 7.04 4.79 10.59
N SER A 130 6.11 4.15 11.30
CA SER A 130 6.46 3.23 12.38
C SER A 130 6.96 1.93 11.72
N VAL A 131 8.23 1.92 11.33
CA VAL A 131 8.94 0.72 10.93
C VAL A 131 9.25 -0.03 12.23
N GLY A 132 8.36 -0.96 12.60
CA GLY A 132 8.47 -1.70 13.84
C GLY A 132 7.75 -1.02 14.99
N GLY A 133 6.42 -1.16 15.02
CA GLY A 133 5.66 -0.96 16.25
C GLY A 133 6.25 -1.86 17.33
N LYS A 134 6.97 -1.27 18.28
CA LYS A 134 7.33 -1.98 19.51
C LYS A 134 6.00 -2.46 20.12
N PRO A 135 5.83 -3.76 20.41
CA PRO A 135 4.59 -4.24 21.00
C PRO A 135 4.28 -3.39 22.25
N PRO A 136 3.00 -3.06 22.50
CA PRO A 136 2.65 -2.25 23.65
C PRO A 136 3.23 -2.90 24.90
N VAL A 137 4.04 -2.14 25.64
CA VAL A 137 4.62 -2.60 26.91
C VAL A 137 3.44 -2.87 27.84
N ARG A 138 3.19 -4.15 28.15
CA ARG A 138 2.14 -4.52 29.09
C ARG A 138 2.65 -4.27 30.51
N PHE A 139 1.85 -3.57 31.31
CA PHE A 139 2.09 -3.37 32.73
C PHE A 139 1.18 -4.31 33.52
N ASP A 140 1.63 -4.80 34.66
CA ASP A 140 0.75 -5.47 35.61
C ASP A 140 -0.07 -4.45 36.43
N ALA A 141 -1.01 -4.94 37.24
CA ALA A 141 -1.85 -4.12 38.12
C ALA A 141 -1.04 -3.36 39.19
N GLU A 142 0.22 -3.76 39.41
CA GLU A 142 1.16 -3.13 40.36
C GLU A 142 2.05 -2.08 39.69
N GLY A 143 1.88 -1.83 38.38
CA GLY A 143 2.63 -0.82 37.63
C GLY A 143 4.01 -1.27 37.16
N ASN A 144 4.38 -2.54 37.34
CA ASN A 144 5.64 -3.09 36.88
C ASN A 144 5.55 -3.52 35.41
N ARG A 145 6.63 -3.29 34.64
CA ARG A 145 6.72 -3.77 33.26
C ARG A 145 6.73 -5.29 33.26
N LEU A 146 5.70 -5.91 32.65
CA LEU A 146 5.70 -7.34 32.43
C LEU A 146 6.87 -7.67 31.51
N LYS A 147 7.92 -8.29 32.06
CA LYS A 147 9.04 -8.79 31.28
C LYS A 147 8.47 -9.73 30.22
N GLU A 148 8.58 -9.31 28.97
CA GLU A 148 8.15 -10.09 27.81
C GLU A 148 8.86 -11.45 27.88
N LYS A 149 8.13 -12.48 28.33
CA LYS A 149 8.60 -13.85 28.19
C LYS A 149 8.63 -14.08 26.69
N LYS A 150 9.83 -13.98 26.07
CA LYS A 150 10.06 -14.25 24.65
C LYS A 150 9.18 -15.43 24.28
N ALA A 151 8.17 -15.18 23.43
CA ALA A 151 7.23 -16.21 23.03
C ALA A 151 8.06 -17.28 22.32
N VAL A 152 8.37 -18.34 23.05
CA VAL A 152 8.96 -19.54 22.46
C VAL A 152 7.94 -19.99 21.42
N PRO A 153 8.31 -20.07 20.12
CA PRO A 153 7.37 -20.39 19.07
C PRO A 153 6.59 -21.64 19.47
N ALA A 154 5.27 -21.67 19.25
CA ALA A 154 4.40 -22.78 19.67
C ALA A 154 4.90 -24.17 19.20
N PHE A 155 5.76 -24.19 18.17
CA PHE A 155 6.52 -25.35 17.72
C PHE A 155 7.49 -25.91 18.79
N PHE A 156 8.30 -25.06 19.42
CA PHE A 156 9.26 -25.45 20.46
C PHE A 156 8.57 -25.90 21.75
N THR A 157 7.43 -25.29 22.12
CA THR A 157 6.64 -25.74 23.28
C THR A 157 5.99 -27.11 23.01
N ARG A 158 5.51 -27.38 21.78
CA ARG A 158 5.03 -28.72 21.40
C ARG A 158 6.12 -29.78 21.41
N ILE A 159 7.34 -29.46 20.96
CA ILE A 159 8.47 -30.41 20.98
C ILE A 159 8.88 -30.73 22.41
N LYS A 160 9.02 -29.71 23.28
CA LYS A 160 9.37 -29.92 24.68
C LYS A 160 8.34 -30.77 25.41
N LYS A 161 7.04 -30.56 25.13
CA LYS A 161 5.95 -31.38 25.69
C LYS A 161 5.98 -32.82 25.17
N ARG A 162 6.33 -33.06 23.89
CA ARG A 162 6.48 -34.43 23.37
C ARG A 162 7.68 -35.15 23.97
N LEU A 163 8.81 -34.48 24.12
CA LEU A 163 10.01 -35.04 24.75
C LEU A 163 9.78 -35.37 26.23
N SER A 164 9.10 -34.50 26.98
CA SER A 164 8.77 -34.78 28.39
C SER A 164 7.71 -35.88 28.58
N THR A 165 6.86 -36.11 27.57
CA THR A 165 5.86 -37.21 27.60
C THR A 165 6.47 -38.54 27.17
N GLN A 166 7.57 -38.52 26.42
CA GLN A 166 8.29 -39.72 25.99
C GLN A 166 9.16 -40.31 27.10
N ASP A 167 9.66 -39.47 28.01
CA ASP A 167 10.48 -39.88 29.17
C ASP A 167 9.63 -40.47 30.32
N ASN A 168 8.30 -40.30 30.27
CA ASN A 168 7.38 -40.79 31.29
C ASN A 168 6.56 -42.00 30.84
N ARG A 169 6.99 -42.70 29.77
CA ARG A 169 6.58 -44.08 29.58
C ARG A 169 7.51 -44.93 30.46
N PRO A 170 7.02 -45.57 31.53
CA PRO A 170 7.76 -46.64 32.19
C PRO A 170 7.93 -47.77 31.17
N GLY A 171 9.01 -47.66 30.39
CA GLY A 171 9.52 -48.74 29.58
C GLY A 171 9.85 -49.86 30.54
N GLN A 172 9.07 -50.94 30.44
CA GLN A 172 9.44 -52.27 30.89
C GLN A 172 10.83 -52.59 30.34
N PHE A 173 11.88 -52.23 31.08
CA PHE A 173 13.20 -52.79 30.89
C PHE A 173 13.15 -54.19 31.50
N ARG A 174 12.57 -55.15 30.77
CA ARG A 174 12.68 -56.57 31.10
C ARG A 174 14.16 -56.93 31.00
N SER A 175 14.82 -57.04 32.15
CA SER A 175 16.15 -57.61 32.25
C SER A 175 16.12 -59.03 31.69
N PRO A 176 17.04 -59.43 30.78
CA PRO A 176 17.12 -60.80 30.32
C PRO A 176 17.51 -61.70 31.51
N SER A 177 16.66 -62.69 31.81
CA SER A 177 16.92 -63.70 32.82
C SER A 177 18.16 -64.50 32.45
N ARG A 178 19.15 -64.54 33.36
CA ARG A 178 20.35 -65.35 33.21
C ARG A 178 19.97 -66.84 33.11
N PRO A 179 20.59 -67.62 32.21
CA PRO A 179 20.42 -69.06 32.19
C PRO A 179 21.07 -69.68 33.44
N ARG A 180 20.30 -70.48 34.17
CA ARG A 180 20.74 -71.21 35.35
C ARG A 180 21.47 -72.47 34.87
N LYS A 181 22.79 -72.54 35.05
CA LYS A 181 23.56 -73.77 34.89
C LYS A 181 23.19 -74.75 36.02
N LYS A 182 22.72 -75.94 35.66
CA LYS A 182 23.06 -77.23 36.31
C LYS A 182 22.87 -78.34 35.29
#